data_AF-A0A376FBT6-F1
#
_entry.id   AF-A0A376FBT6-F1
#
_cell.length_a   1.000
_cell.length_b   1.000
_cell.length_c   1.000
_cell.angle_alpha   90.00
_cell.angle_beta   90.00
_cell.angle_gamma   90.00
#
_symmetry.space_group_name_H-M   'P 1'
#
loop_
_entity.id
_entity.type
_entity.pdbx_description
1 polymer ?
#
loop_
_entity_poly.entity_id
_entity_poly.type
_entity_poly.pdbx_seq_one_letter_code
_entity_poly.pdbx_strand_id
1 'polypeptide(L)'
;MHSETPLVSVIRRSSRLMVRELGFMASTLASTNYSPSAVHTLVEIALRKEMTASQLVQLLGLDKSSVSRMLARLIAAGELEGGYFS
;
A
#
# COMPACT_ATOMS: atom_id res chain seq x y z
N MET A 1 -11.85 -29.37 12.82
CA MET A 1 -10.63 -28.55 13.03
C MET A 1 -9.74 -28.76 11.83
N HIS A 2 -9.57 -27.74 10.97
CA HIS A 2 -8.58 -27.81 9.90
C HIS A 2 -7.20 -27.57 10.50
N SER A 3 -6.38 -28.62 10.60
CA SER A 3 -4.98 -28.48 11.00
C SER A 3 -4.26 -27.70 9.90
N GLU A 4 -3.84 -26.47 10.22
CA GLU A 4 -3.06 -25.63 9.32
C GLU A 4 -1.77 -26.38 8.96
N THR A 5 -1.51 -26.56 7.66
CA THR A 5 -0.36 -27.33 7.17
C THR A 5 0.94 -26.65 7.65
N PRO A 6 1.97 -27.40 8.11
CA PRO A 6 3.23 -26.81 8.57
C PRO A 6 3.86 -25.81 7.57
N LEU A 7 3.69 -26.07 6.27
CA LEU A 7 4.14 -25.17 5.19
C LEU A 7 3.46 -23.80 5.24
N VAL A 8 2.14 -23.74 5.44
CA VAL A 8 1.38 -22.48 5.51
C VAL A 8 1.85 -21.65 6.70
N SER A 9 2.08 -22.29 7.85
CA SER A 9 2.62 -21.62 9.05
C SER A 9 4.00 -21.01 8.81
N VAL A 10 4.89 -21.74 8.13
CA VAL A 10 6.23 -21.25 7.76
C VAL A 10 6.14 -20.05 6.81
N ILE A 11 5.33 -20.14 5.74
CA ILE A 11 5.12 -19.04 4.79
C ILE A 11 4.62 -17.80 5.54
N ARG A 12 3.57 -17.95 6.37
CA ARG A 12 3.02 -16.83 7.15
C ARG A 12 4.05 -16.21 8.11
N ARG A 13 4.90 -17.02 8.75
CA ARG A 13 5.97 -16.53 9.64
C ARG A 13 7.04 -15.76 8.86
N SER A 14 7.53 -16.33 7.76
CA SER A 14 8.57 -15.71 6.93
C SER A 14 8.08 -14.40 6.30
N SER A 15 6.85 -14.37 5.76
CA SER A 15 6.26 -13.14 5.23
C SER A 15 6.13 -12.05 6.31
N ARG A 16 5.66 -12.39 7.52
CA ARG A 16 5.57 -11.41 8.63
C ARG A 16 6.94 -10.87 9.04
N LEU A 17 7.97 -11.71 9.07
CA LEU A 17 9.33 -11.27 9.34
C LEU A 17 9.83 -10.31 8.26
N MET A 18 9.67 -10.65 6.98
CA MET A 18 10.05 -9.75 5.88
C MET A 18 9.31 -8.41 5.96
N VAL A 19 8.00 -8.41 6.17
CA VAL A 19 7.19 -7.19 6.33
C VAL A 19 7.69 -6.35 7.52
N ARG A 20 8.08 -6.98 8.63
CA ARG A 20 8.61 -6.29 9.80
C ARG A 20 9.98 -5.66 9.53
N GLU A 21 10.92 -6.44 8.99
CA GLU A 21 12.29 -5.98 8.71
C GLU A 21 12.31 -4.89 7.63
N LEU A 22 11.40 -4.96 6.66
CA LEU A 22 11.22 -3.93 5.64
C LEU A 22 10.50 -2.67 6.17
N GLY A 23 10.08 -2.65 7.44
CA GLY A 23 9.43 -1.48 8.06
C GLY A 23 7.94 -1.32 7.73
N PHE A 24 7.30 -2.30 7.09
CA PHE A 24 5.86 -2.25 6.75
C PHE A 24 4.94 -2.46 7.97
N MET A 25 5.48 -2.93 9.10
CA MET A 25 4.74 -2.99 10.37
C MET A 25 4.77 -1.67 11.15
N ALA A 26 5.60 -0.71 10.75
CA ALA A 26 5.54 0.64 11.31
C ALA A 26 4.35 1.39 10.69
N SER A 27 3.71 2.27 11.45
CA SER A 27 2.74 3.23 10.92
C SER A 27 3.36 4.24 9.95
N THR A 28 4.69 4.24 9.83
CA THR A 28 5.50 5.22 9.13
C THR A 28 6.55 4.51 8.26
N LEU A 29 6.52 4.74 6.94
CA LEU A 29 7.56 4.27 6.02
C LEU A 29 8.31 5.47 5.42
N ALA A 30 9.63 5.32 5.23
CA ALA A 30 10.51 6.31 4.58
C ALA A 30 10.55 7.70 5.25
N SER A 31 10.58 7.74 6.59
CA SER A 31 10.56 9.00 7.38
C SER A 31 9.33 9.88 7.16
N THR A 32 8.28 9.33 6.54
CA THR A 32 6.98 9.97 6.39
C THR A 32 5.96 9.29 7.29
N ASN A 33 4.88 10.00 7.64
CA ASN A 33 3.74 9.43 8.37
C ASN A 33 2.83 8.59 7.46
N TYR A 34 3.30 8.20 6.27
CA TYR A 34 2.51 7.50 5.27
C TYR A 34 2.71 5.99 5.35
N SER A 35 1.65 5.27 5.00
CA SER A 35 1.72 3.82 4.84
C SER A 35 2.60 3.46 3.63
N PRO A 36 3.18 2.25 3.61
CA PRO A 36 3.93 1.77 2.46
C PRO A 36 3.21 1.88 1.12
N SER A 37 1.91 1.60 1.11
CA SER A 37 1.06 1.72 -0.09
C SER A 37 0.93 3.17 -0.56
N ALA A 38 0.89 4.13 0.37
CA ALA A 38 0.85 5.54 0.05
C ALA A 38 2.18 6.02 -0.54
N VAL A 39 3.31 5.60 0.03
CA VAL A 39 4.64 5.89 -0.55
C VAL A 39 4.78 5.29 -1.94
N HIS A 40 4.39 4.03 -2.13
CA HIS A 40 4.39 3.38 -3.46
C HIS A 40 3.52 4.17 -4.46
N THR A 41 2.32 4.59 -4.04
CA THR A 41 1.42 5.39 -4.87
C THR A 41 2.07 6.69 -5.33
N LEU A 42 2.71 7.44 -4.42
CA LEU A 42 3.39 8.69 -4.74
C LEU A 42 4.54 8.49 -5.72
N VAL A 43 5.35 7.44 -5.53
CA VAL A 43 6.45 7.10 -6.45
C VAL A 43 5.92 6.78 -7.84
N GLU A 44 4.87 5.97 -7.95
CA GLU A 44 4.33 5.58 -9.25
C GLU A 44 3.64 6.73 -9.98
N ILE A 45 2.95 7.63 -9.28
CA ILE A 45 2.39 8.86 -9.87
C ILE A 45 3.50 9.80 -10.33
N ALA A 46 4.58 9.93 -9.55
CA ALA A 46 5.73 10.73 -9.95
C ALA A 46 6.41 10.17 -11.21
N LEU A 47 6.45 8.85 -11.37
CA LEU A 47 7.03 8.17 -12.53
C LEU A 47 6.08 8.11 -13.74
N ARG A 48 4.76 8.11 -13.53
CA ARG A 48 3.74 7.97 -14.57
C ARG A 48 2.73 9.11 -14.45
N LYS A 49 2.78 10.05 -15.39
CA LYS A 49 2.00 11.30 -15.37
C LYS A 49 0.48 11.13 -15.19
N GLU A 50 -0.10 10.00 -15.59
CA GLU A 50 -1.53 9.72 -15.45
C GLU A 50 -1.75 8.27 -15.04
N MET A 51 -2.48 8.05 -13.95
CA MET A 51 -2.81 6.72 -13.46
C MET A 51 -4.18 6.74 -12.78
N THR A 52 -5.08 5.87 -13.21
CA THR A 52 -6.45 5.79 -12.66
C THR A 52 -6.51 5.05 -11.32
N ALA A 53 -7.55 5.29 -10.53
CA ALA A 53 -7.77 4.55 -9.27
C ALA A 53 -7.91 3.03 -9.46
N SER A 54 -8.45 2.59 -10.61
CA SER A 54 -8.56 1.17 -10.96
C SER A 54 -7.19 0.52 -11.19
N GLN A 55 -6.29 1.24 -11.86
CA GLN A 55 -4.92 0.78 -12.08
C GLN A 55 -4.14 0.70 -10.76
N LEU A 56 -4.37 1.63 -9.83
CA LEU A 56 -3.78 1.58 -8.48
C LEU A 56 -4.24 0.37 -7.66
N VAL A 57 -5.51 0.00 -7.74
CA VAL A 57 -6.05 -1.23 -7.10
C VAL A 57 -5.28 -2.46 -7.57
N GLN A 58 -5.07 -2.59 -8.88
CA GLN A 58 -4.34 -3.72 -9.46
C GLN A 58 -2.85 -3.68 -9.11
N LEU A 59 -2.21 -2.51 -9.23
CA LEU A 59 -0.79 -2.33 -9.00
C LEU A 59 -0.38 -2.59 -7.55
N LEU A 60 -1.19 -2.11 -6.60
CA LEU A 60 -0.91 -2.26 -5.16
C LEU A 60 -1.44 -3.58 -4.59
N GLY A 61 -2.27 -4.32 -5.36
CA GLY A 61 -2.95 -5.52 -4.88
C GLY A 61 -3.89 -5.24 -3.70
N LEU A 62 -4.48 -4.04 -3.65
CA LEU A 62 -5.35 -3.58 -2.58
C LEU A 62 -6.79 -3.49 -3.05
N ASP A 63 -7.74 -3.66 -2.14
CA ASP A 63 -9.14 -3.45 -2.46
C ASP A 63 -9.48 -1.95 -2.67
N LYS A 64 -10.58 -1.69 -3.36
CA LYS A 64 -11.05 -0.34 -3.71
C LYS A 64 -11.24 0.57 -2.48
N SER A 65 -11.69 0.02 -1.35
CA SER A 65 -11.90 0.81 -0.12
C SER A 65 -10.59 1.23 0.52
N SER A 66 -9.57 0.38 0.45
CA SER A 66 -8.22 0.68 0.97
C SER A 66 -7.55 1.75 0.11
N VAL A 67 -7.63 1.63 -1.21
CA VAL A 67 -7.09 2.64 -2.15
C VAL A 67 -7.82 3.97 -1.98
N SER A 68 -9.16 3.98 -1.90
CA SER A 68 -9.93 5.22 -1.73
C SER A 68 -9.58 5.95 -0.43
N ARG A 69 -9.47 5.24 0.70
CA ARG A 69 -9.05 5.84 1.98
C ARG A 69 -7.63 6.38 1.94
N MET A 70 -6.72 5.68 1.27
CA MET A 70 -5.34 6.12 1.09
C MET A 70 -5.26 7.39 0.25
N LEU A 71 -5.92 7.42 -0.90
CA LEU A 71 -5.98 8.61 -1.77
C LEU A 71 -6.58 9.81 -1.05
N ALA A 72 -7.67 9.62 -0.29
CA ALA A 72 -8.29 10.68 0.49
C ALA A 72 -7.33 11.28 1.53
N ARG A 73 -6.50 10.45 2.19
CA ARG A 73 -5.47 10.95 3.13
C ARG A 73 -4.37 11.72 2.43
N LEU A 74 -3.92 11.25 1.26
CA LEU A 74 -2.88 11.93 0.48
C LEU A 74 -3.36 13.28 -0.05
N ILE A 75 -4.61 13.35 -0.54
CA ILE A 75 -5.22 14.62 -0.96
C ILE A 75 -5.38 15.57 0.23
N ALA A 76 -5.85 15.07 1.38
CA ALA A 76 -5.99 15.88 2.59
C ALA A 76 -4.64 16.40 3.12
N ALA A 77 -3.55 15.67 2.88
CA ALA A 77 -2.19 16.08 3.21
C ALA A 77 -1.56 17.03 2.17
N GLY A 78 -2.23 17.28 1.04
CA GLY A 78 -1.74 18.13 -0.05
C GLY A 78 -0.74 17.46 -0.98
N GLU A 79 -0.54 16.14 -0.87
CA GLU A 79 0.40 15.38 -1.69
C GLU A 79 -0.14 15.07 -3.10
N LEU A 80 -1.46 15.10 -3.27
CA LEU A 80 -2.16 14.81 -4.52
C LEU A 80 -3.30 15.79 -4.75
N GLU A 81 -3.54 16.17 -6.01
CA GLU A 81 -4.75 16.92 -6.39
C GLU A 81 -5.89 15.94 -6.73
N GLY A 82 -7.14 16.34 -6.48
CA GLY A 82 -8.30 15.46 -6.73
C GLY A 82 -8.50 15.04 -8.19
N GLY A 83 -7.86 15.73 -9.14
CA GLY A 83 -8.01 15.49 -10.58
C GLY A 83 -7.16 14.37 -11.18
N TYR A 84 -6.17 13.83 -10.46
CA TYR A 84 -5.22 12.85 -11.02
C TYR A 84 -5.80 11.46 -11.32
N PHE A 85 -7.05 11.18 -10.93
CA PHE A 85 -7.65 9.83 -10.96
C PHE A 85 -8.99 9.72 -11.68
N SER A 86 -9.31 10.66 -12.57
CA SER A 86 -10.55 10.61 -13.36
C SER A 86 -10.61 9.42 -14.33
#